data_AF-A0A854CM23-F1
#
_entry.id   AF-A0A854CM23-F1
#
_cell.length_a   1.000
_cell.length_b   1.000
_cell.length_c   1.000
_cell.angle_alpha   90.00
_cell.angle_beta   90.00
_cell.angle_gamma   90.00
#
_symmetry.space_group_name_H-M   'P 1'
#
loop_
_entity.id
_entity.type
_entity.pdbx_description
1 polymer ?
#
loop_
_entity_poly.entity_id
_entity_poly.type
_entity_poly.pdbx_seq_one_letter_code
_entity_poly.pdbx_strand_id
1 'polypeptide(L)' 'MSAIKQDAHTLIDTLPETTGWGEVVRVVADASFQAAVQDGIAAADQGALMAPAQVSALFARWGVDVTA' A
#
# COMPACT_ATOMS: atom_id res chain seq x y z
N MET A 1 15.55 -7.08 25.14
CA MET A 1 14.27 -7.07 24.41
C MET A 1 14.51 -6.38 23.07
N SER A 2 13.98 -6.87 21.94
CA SER A 2 14.12 -6.15 20.65
C SER A 2 13.20 -4.93 20.60
N ALA A 3 13.56 -3.90 19.83
CA ALA A 3 12.74 -2.69 19.67
C ALA A 3 11.29 -3.05 19.28
N ILE A 4 11.13 -3.94 18.29
CA ILE A 4 9.81 -4.41 17.85
C ILE A 4 8.97 -5.06 18.96
N LYS A 5 9.61 -5.72 19.94
CA LYS A 5 8.89 -6.34 21.06
C LYS A 5 8.46 -5.30 22.10
N GLN A 6 9.24 -4.23 22.27
CA GLN A 6 8.89 -3.08 23.13
C GLN A 6 7.72 -2.30 22.54
N ASP A 7 7.77 -2.05 21.23
CA ASP A 7 6.74 -1.32 20.50
C ASP A 7 5.44 -2.09 20.47
N ALA A 8 5.50 -3.42 20.27
CA ALA A 8 4.33 -4.29 20.36
C ALA A 8 3.68 -4.29 21.74
N HIS A 9 4.48 -4.31 22.82
CA HIS A 9 3.96 -4.20 24.18
C HIS A 9 3.22 -2.88 24.39
N THR A 10 3.85 -1.78 23.98
CA THR A 10 3.26 -0.43 24.11
C THR A 10 1.96 -0.32 23.33
N LEU A 11 1.89 -0.90 22.13
CA LEU A 11 0.67 -0.95 21.33
C LEU A 11 -0.43 -1.74 22.04
N ILE A 12 -0.12 -2.92 22.57
CA ILE A 12 -1.08 -3.75 23.29
C ILE A 12 -1.65 -3.00 24.51
N ASP A 13 -0.82 -2.30 25.27
CA ASP A 13 -1.24 -1.51 26.44
C ASP A 13 -2.16 -0.33 26.07
N THR A 14 -2.15 0.12 24.81
CA THR A 14 -3.00 1.22 24.32
C THR A 14 -4.32 0.74 23.72
N LEU A 15 -4.50 -0.57 23.53
CA LEU A 15 -5.73 -1.11 22.97
C LEU A 15 -6.87 -1.03 24.01
N PRO A 16 -8.08 -0.63 23.60
CA PRO A 16 -9.25 -0.74 24.46
C PRO A 16 -9.45 -2.19 24.94
N GLU A 17 -9.88 -2.37 26.19
CA GLU A 17 -10.18 -3.69 26.79
C GLU A 17 -11.21 -4.52 25.99
N THR A 18 -12.01 -3.85 25.16
CA THR A 18 -12.99 -4.48 24.25
C THR A 18 -12.39 -4.95 22.93
N THR A 19 -11.11 -4.69 22.68
CA THR A 19 -10.43 -5.01 21.41
C THR A 19 -10.05 -6.47 21.40
N GLY A 20 -10.77 -7.26 20.61
CA GLY A 20 -10.40 -8.65 20.35
C GLY A 20 -9.27 -8.77 19.33
N TRP A 21 -8.59 -9.93 19.33
CA TRP A 21 -7.58 -10.27 18.33
C TRP A 21 -8.05 -10.15 16.89
N GLY A 22 -9.34 -10.39 16.62
CA GLY A 22 -9.91 -10.22 15.28
C GLY A 22 -9.84 -8.78 14.77
N GLU A 23 -10.04 -7.80 15.67
CA GLU A 23 -9.97 -6.38 15.32
C GLU A 23 -8.52 -5.94 15.08
N VAL A 24 -7.58 -6.41 15.90
CA VAL A 24 -6.15 -6.18 15.70
C VAL A 24 -5.69 -6.74 14.35
N VAL A 25 -6.06 -7.98 14.03
CA VAL A 25 -5.74 -8.61 12.75
C VAL A 25 -6.31 -7.81 11.58
N ARG A 26 -7.55 -7.33 11.70
CA ARG A 26 -8.18 -6.50 10.67
C ARG A 26 -7.43 -5.19 10.45
N VAL A 27 -7.10 -4.45 11.50
CA VAL A 27 -6.36 -3.18 11.42
C VAL A 27 -4.97 -3.38 10.82
N VAL A 28 -4.25 -4.44 11.22
CA VAL A 28 -2.95 -4.77 10.66
C VAL A 28 -3.05 -5.13 9.18
N ALA A 29 -4.08 -5.90 8.80
CA ALA A 29 -4.32 -6.24 7.39
C ALA A 29 -4.64 -4.99 6.55
N ASP A 30 -5.50 -4.10 7.05
CA ASP A 30 -5.83 -2.84 6.39
C ASP A 30 -4.57 -1.97 6.20
N ALA A 31 -3.76 -1.81 7.26
CA ALA A 31 -2.51 -1.05 7.18
C ALA A 31 -1.51 -1.67 6.19
N SER A 32 -1.37 -3.00 6.20
CA SER A 32 -0.48 -3.72 5.28
C SER A 32 -0.93 -3.56 3.83
N PHE A 33 -2.24 -3.60 3.59
CA PHE A 33 -2.82 -3.36 2.26
C PHE A 33 -2.54 -1.93 1.80
N GLN A 34 -2.75 -0.91 2.65
CA GLN A 34 -2.47 0.47 2.29
C GLN A 34 -0.98 0.70 1.96
N ALA A 35 -0.07 0.07 2.71
CA ALA A 35 1.36 0.12 2.41
C ALA A 35 1.66 -0.48 1.02
N ALA A 36 1.11 -1.66 0.72
CA ALA A 36 1.30 -2.30 -0.58
C ALA A 36 0.74 -1.47 -1.75
N VAL A 37 -0.39 -0.76 -1.55
CA VAL A 37 -0.94 0.16 -2.56
C VAL A 37 0.02 1.32 -2.80
N GLN A 38 0.58 1.92 -1.74
CA GLN A 38 1.53 3.03 -1.87
C GLN A 38 2.81 2.60 -2.59
N ASP A 39 3.33 1.41 -2.26
CA ASP A 39 4.48 0.82 -2.95
C ASP A 39 4.18 0.59 -4.43
N GLY A 40 2.98 0.12 -4.76
CA GLY A 40 2.52 -0.06 -6.14
C GLY A 40 2.43 1.25 -6.92
N ILE A 41 1.91 2.32 -6.29
CA ILE A 41 1.88 3.67 -6.89
C ILE A 41 3.30 4.17 -7.15
N ALA A 42 4.19 4.06 -6.16
CA ALA A 42 5.58 4.49 -6.31
C ALA A 42 6.30 3.72 -7.43
N ALA A 43 6.03 2.41 -7.57
CA ALA A 43 6.55 1.60 -8.67
C ALA A 43 5.96 2.01 -10.03
N ALA A 44 4.67 2.35 -10.08
CA ALA A 44 4.02 2.86 -11.29
C ALA A 44 4.61 4.19 -11.74
N ASP A 45 4.81 5.13 -10.80
CA ASP A 45 5.40 6.45 -11.06
C ASP A 45 6.83 6.35 -11.60
N GLN A 46 7.57 5.31 -11.19
CA GLN A 46 8.90 4.99 -11.69
C GLN A 46 8.89 4.26 -13.04
N GLY A 47 7.72 3.98 -13.61
CA GLY A 47 7.57 3.24 -14.87
C GLY A 47 7.89 1.75 -14.76
N ALA A 48 7.94 1.19 -13.54
CA ALA A 48 8.29 -0.22 -13.32
C ALA A 48 7.18 -1.19 -13.76
N LEU A 49 5.93 -0.72 -13.82
CA LEU A 49 4.79 -1.51 -14.28
C LEU A 49 4.64 -1.49 -15.81
N MET A 50 4.88 -0.34 -16.43
CA MET A 50 4.77 -0.15 -17.88
C MET A 50 5.63 1.05 -18.28
N ALA A 51 6.51 0.87 -19.27
CA ALA A 51 7.33 1.97 -19.75
C ALA A 51 6.46 3.08 -20.38
N PRO A 52 6.85 4.36 -20.32
CA PRO A 52 6.05 5.46 -20.86
C PRO A 52 5.60 5.26 -22.32
N ALA A 53 6.47 4.73 -23.17
CA ALA A 53 6.14 4.43 -24.57
C ALA A 53 5.04 3.35 -24.72
N GLN A 54 5.00 2.37 -23.82
CA GLN A 54 3.96 1.33 -23.81
C GLN A 54 2.61 1.91 -23.37
N VAL A 55 2.62 2.87 -22.43
CA VAL A 55 1.42 3.61 -22.02
C VAL A 55 0.87 4.44 -23.19
N SER A 56 1.72 5.20 -23.90
CA SER A 56 1.31 5.96 -25.08
C SER A 56 0.74 5.06 -26.19
N ALA A 57 1.37 3.91 -26.45
CA ALA A 57 0.87 2.94 -27.42
C ALA A 57 -0.47 2.30 -27.02
N LEU A 58 -0.69 2.09 -25.70
CA LEU A 58 -1.97 1.63 -25.17
C LEU A 58 -3.08 2.63 -25.47
N PHE A 59 -2.90 3.92 -25.18
CA PHE A 59 -3.91 4.95 -25.45
C PHE A 59 -4.15 5.21 -26.94
N ALA A 60 -3.10 5.13 -27.76
CA ALA A 60 -3.22 5.27 -29.21
C ALA A 60 -4.16 4.21 -29.84
N ARG A 61 -4.26 3.01 -29.25
CA ARG A 61 -5.21 1.97 -29.70
C ARG A 61 -6.67 2.41 -29.60
N TRP A 62 -6.97 3.36 -28.72
CA TRP A 62 -8.30 3.91 -28.50
C TRP A 62 -8.48 5.30 -29.14
N GLY A 63 -7.50 5.74 -29.96
CA GLY A 63 -7.55 7.04 -30.64
C GLY A 63 -7.33 8.25 -29.73
N VAL A 64 -6.77 8.06 -28.54
CA VAL A 64 -6.47 9.14 -27.59
C VAL A 64 -5.03 9.60 -27.78
N ASP A 65 -4.83 10.91 -27.99
CA ASP A 65 -3.52 11.55 -27.97
C ASP A 65 -3.14 11.92 -26.54
N VAL A 66 -2.02 11.37 -26.06
CA VAL A 66 -1.52 11.55 -24.69
C VAL A 66 -0.56 12.74 -24.60
N THR A 67 -0.26 13.40 -25.73
CA THR A 67 0.66 14.54 -25.81
C THR A 67 -0.03 15.90 -25.97
N ALA A 68 -1.36 15.90 -26.09
CA ALA A 68 -2.19 17.09 -26.27
C ALA A 68 -2.50 17.84 -24.96
#